data_AF-A0A3P7KYY7-F1
#
_entry.id   AF-A0A3P7KYY7-F1
#
_cell.length_a   1.000
_cell.length_b   1.000
_cell.length_c   1.000
_cell.angle_alpha   90.00
_cell.angle_beta   90.00
_cell.angle_gamma   90.00
#
_symmetry.space_group_name_H-M   'P 1'
#
loop_
_entity.id
_entity.type
_entity.pdbx_description
1 polymer ?
#
loop_
_entity_poly.entity_id
_entity_poly.type
_entity_poly.pdbx_seq_one_letter_code
_entity_poly.pdbx_strand_id
1 'polypeptide(L)'
;MAALKLALENRNTVMFDVRLANDGAAVVIRDETTGRTAKKDVIVSKTPSTELIKLTLRNSEEHIPLFKDVMDWCRKKGAKVVIRTEESPEAVS
;
A
#
# COMPACT_ATOMS: atom_id res chain seq x y z
N MET A 1 1.10 7.81 -2.91
CA MET A 1 1.84 7.87 -4.20
C MET A 1 3.09 8.76 -4.17
N ALA A 2 3.15 9.84 -3.39
CA ALA A 2 4.29 10.77 -3.37
C ALA A 2 5.69 10.11 -3.25
N ALA A 3 5.90 9.23 -2.27
CA ALA A 3 7.20 8.57 -2.06
C ALA A 3 7.66 7.73 -3.26
N LEU A 4 6.72 7.05 -3.94
CA LEU A 4 7.00 6.30 -5.17
C LEU A 4 7.49 7.22 -6.29
N LYS A 5 6.83 8.37 -6.48
CA LYS A 5 7.19 9.35 -7.51
C LYS A 5 8.61 9.86 -7.26
N LEU A 6 8.89 10.28 -6.03
CA LEU A 6 10.21 10.78 -5.62
C LEU A 6 11.32 9.73 -5.82
N ALA A 7 11.05 8.47 -5.44
CA ALA A 7 12.03 7.39 -5.58
C ALA A 7 12.44 7.13 -7.05
N LEU A 8 11.53 7.40 -7.99
CA LEU A 8 11.72 7.13 -9.41
C LEU A 8 12.14 8.37 -10.22
N GLU A 9 12.40 9.51 -9.59
CA GLU A 9 12.97 10.69 -10.28
C GLU A 9 14.38 10.41 -10.81
N ASN A 10 15.16 9.59 -10.09
CA ASN A 10 16.57 9.31 -10.40
C ASN A 10 16.89 7.80 -10.43
N ARG A 11 15.87 6.93 -10.40
CA ARG A 11 16.02 5.47 -10.39
C ARG A 11 14.95 4.83 -11.28
N ASN A 12 15.24 3.61 -11.74
CA ASN A 12 14.30 2.82 -12.54
C ASN A 12 13.70 1.64 -11.78
N THR A 13 14.02 1.46 -10.49
CA THR A 13 13.54 0.35 -9.68
C THR A 13 12.96 0.87 -8.37
N VAL A 14 11.81 0.34 -7.97
CA VAL A 14 11.19 0.58 -6.67
C VAL A 14 10.85 -0.74 -5.99
N MET A 15 10.84 -0.74 -4.65
CA MET A 15 10.33 -1.84 -3.84
C MET A 15 9.23 -1.34 -2.93
N PHE A 16 8.18 -2.13 -2.75
CA PHE A 16 7.17 -1.87 -1.74
C PHE A 16 6.54 -3.17 -1.21
N ASP A 17 5.97 -3.04 -0.01
CA ASP A 17 5.29 -4.10 0.71
C ASP A 17 3.79 -4.09 0.36
N VAL A 18 3.20 -5.26 0.18
CA VAL A 18 1.78 -5.45 -0.19
C VAL A 18 1.11 -6.38 0.81
N ARG A 19 -0.12 -6.00 1.22
CA ARG A 19 -0.99 -6.81 2.08
C ARG A 19 -2.41 -6.86 1.51
N LEU A 20 -3.15 -7.89 1.88
CA LEU A 20 -4.55 -8.07 1.48
C LEU A 20 -5.48 -7.37 2.48
N ALA A 21 -6.45 -6.65 1.94
CA ALA A 21 -7.63 -6.17 2.64
C ALA A 21 -8.65 -7.32 2.85
N ASN A 22 -9.69 -7.10 3.66
CA ASN A 22 -10.65 -8.16 3.98
C ASN A 22 -11.49 -8.63 2.78
N ASP A 23 -11.57 -7.83 1.73
CA ASP A 23 -12.29 -8.07 0.49
C ASP A 23 -11.39 -8.70 -0.58
N GLY A 24 -10.17 -9.13 -0.20
CA GLY A 24 -9.20 -9.77 -1.09
C GLY A 24 -8.43 -8.79 -1.99
N ALA A 25 -8.71 -7.49 -1.93
CA ALA A 25 -7.97 -6.51 -2.71
C ALA A 25 -6.60 -6.20 -2.07
N ALA A 26 -5.58 -6.05 -2.90
CA ALA A 26 -4.21 -5.76 -2.47
C ALA A 26 -3.99 -4.25 -2.30
N VAL A 27 -3.41 -3.86 -1.17
CA VAL A 27 -3.01 -2.48 -0.82
C VAL A 27 -1.51 -2.40 -0.56
N VAL A 28 -0.91 -1.23 -0.83
CA VAL A 28 0.52 -1.02 -0.59
C VAL A 28 0.72 -0.44 0.81
N ILE A 29 1.09 -1.32 1.73
CA ILE A 29 1.39 -1.00 3.13
C ILE A 29 2.29 -2.10 3.72
N ARG A 30 3.23 -1.68 4.57
CA ARG A 30 4.14 -2.62 5.24
C ARG A 30 3.52 -3.31 6.43
N ASP A 31 2.89 -2.54 7.30
CA ASP A 31 2.51 -3.01 8.63
C ASP A 31 1.13 -3.69 8.60
N GLU A 32 0.88 -4.55 9.57
CA GLU A 32 -0.43 -5.17 9.80
C GLU A 32 -1.51 -4.16 10.16
N THR A 33 -1.11 -3.05 10.79
CA THR A 33 -2.00 -1.96 11.14
C THR A 33 -1.55 -0.65 10.54
N THR A 34 -2.49 0.27 10.36
CA THR A 34 -2.21 1.55 9.69
C THR A 34 -1.64 2.61 10.63
N GLY A 35 -1.62 2.39 11.95
CA GLY A 35 -1.34 3.40 12.96
C GLY A 35 0.00 4.13 12.85
N ARG A 36 1.05 3.43 12.39
CA ARG A 36 2.38 4.03 12.20
C ARG A 36 2.39 5.04 11.05
N THR A 37 1.66 4.79 9.96
CA THR A 37 1.75 5.59 8.73
C THR A 37 0.49 6.40 8.40
N ALA A 38 -0.66 6.11 9.01
CA ALA A 38 -1.94 6.78 8.77
C ALA A 38 -2.49 7.46 10.02
N LYS A 39 -3.43 8.39 9.81
CA LYS A 39 -4.09 9.16 10.88
C LYS A 39 -5.05 8.32 11.72
N LYS A 40 -5.58 7.23 11.15
CA LYS A 40 -6.44 6.24 11.83
C LYS A 40 -5.68 4.91 11.90
N ASP A 41 -5.81 4.20 13.01
CA ASP A 41 -5.22 2.88 13.21
C ASP A 41 -6.30 1.80 13.06
N VAL A 42 -6.16 0.95 12.05
CA VAL A 42 -7.01 -0.22 11.79
C VAL A 42 -6.15 -1.40 11.35
N ILE A 43 -6.64 -2.62 11.56
CA ILE A 43 -6.01 -3.84 11.06
C ILE A 43 -6.33 -4.00 9.57
N VAL A 44 -5.31 -4.09 8.73
CA VAL A 44 -5.44 -4.10 7.26
C VAL A 44 -6.29 -5.29 6.79
N SER A 45 -6.01 -6.49 7.28
CA SER A 45 -6.71 -7.73 6.89
C SER A 45 -8.18 -7.81 7.34
N LYS A 46 -8.61 -6.93 8.26
CA LYS A 46 -9.99 -6.85 8.76
C LYS A 46 -10.78 -5.66 8.21
N THR A 47 -10.16 -4.85 7.35
CA THR A 47 -10.76 -3.64 6.80
C THR A 47 -10.95 -3.79 5.28
N PRO A 48 -12.11 -3.42 4.70
CA PRO A 48 -12.29 -3.46 3.26
C PRO A 48 -11.40 -2.41 2.56
N SER A 49 -10.97 -2.72 1.34
CA SER A 49 -10.10 -1.82 0.57
C SER A 49 -10.71 -0.44 0.35
N THR A 50 -12.04 -0.38 0.16
CA THR A 50 -12.80 0.86 -0.02
C THR A 50 -12.75 1.81 1.19
N GLU A 51 -12.43 1.30 2.39
CA GLU A 51 -12.16 2.11 3.58
C GLU A 51 -10.69 2.43 3.72
N LEU A 52 -9.80 1.46 3.46
CA LEU A 52 -8.35 1.65 3.54
C LEU A 52 -7.87 2.79 2.63
N ILE A 53 -8.38 2.86 1.40
CA ILE A 53 -8.00 3.92 0.44
C ILE A 53 -8.50 5.31 0.84
N LYS A 54 -9.38 5.43 1.84
CA LYS A 54 -9.83 6.71 2.38
C LYS A 54 -8.93 7.18 3.53
N LEU A 55 -8.09 6.31 4.07
CA LEU A 55 -7.22 6.67 5.19
C LEU A 55 -6.10 7.61 4.73
N THR A 56 -6.07 8.80 5.31
CA THR A 56 -5.01 9.77 5.06
C THR A 56 -3.74 9.36 5.79
N LEU A 57 -2.62 9.39 5.08
CA LEU A 57 -1.29 9.18 5.64
C LEU A 57 -0.90 10.33 6.57
N ARG A 58 -0.09 10.04 7.58
CA ARG A 58 0.44 11.08 8.49
C ARG A 58 1.25 12.09 7.69
N ASN A 59 1.21 13.35 8.11
CA ASN A 59 1.99 14.46 7.53
C ASN A 59 1.80 14.67 6.01
N SER A 60 0.66 14.22 5.45
CA SER A 60 0.32 14.48 4.05
C SER A 60 -1.20 14.45 3.84
N GLU A 61 -1.63 14.75 2.62
CA GLU A 61 -3.00 14.54 2.13
C GLU A 61 -3.13 13.25 1.30
N GLU A 62 -2.05 12.48 1.19
CA GLU A 62 -2.01 11.23 0.43
C GLU A 62 -2.74 10.11 1.18
N HIS A 63 -3.17 9.10 0.43
CA HIS A 63 -3.88 7.94 0.96
C HIS A 63 -3.09 6.65 0.76
N ILE A 64 -3.50 5.59 1.46
CA ILE A 64 -3.04 4.22 1.20
C ILE A 64 -3.48 3.84 -0.22
N PRO A 65 -2.56 3.53 -1.16
CA PRO A 65 -2.94 3.25 -2.52
C PRO A 65 -3.26 1.76 -2.72
N LEU A 66 -4.12 1.46 -3.69
CA LEU A 66 -4.27 0.11 -4.20
C LEU A 66 -2.99 -0.31 -4.91
N PHE A 67 -2.65 -1.59 -4.79
CA PHE A 67 -1.53 -2.17 -5.53
C PHE A 67 -1.71 -2.04 -7.04
N LYS A 68 -2.94 -2.20 -7.55
CA LYS A 68 -3.28 -2.01 -8.96
C LYS A 68 -2.86 -0.62 -9.47
N ASP A 69 -3.21 0.43 -8.73
CA ASP A 69 -2.95 1.81 -9.15
C ASP A 69 -1.44 2.12 -9.16
N VAL A 70 -0.70 1.57 -8.18
CA VAL A 70 0.76 1.64 -8.14
C VAL A 70 1.38 0.94 -9.35
N MET A 71 0.92 -0.27 -9.68
CA MET A 71 1.45 -1.02 -10.82
C MET A 71 1.14 -0.37 -12.16
N ASP A 72 -0.07 0.15 -12.35
CA ASP A 72 -0.45 0.86 -13.57
C ASP A 72 0.42 2.10 -13.78
N TRP A 73 0.72 2.83 -12.70
CA TRP A 73 1.63 3.96 -12.75
C TRP A 73 3.07 3.54 -13.08
N CYS A 74 3.59 2.49 -12.43
CA CYS A 74 4.94 1.97 -12.68
C CYS A 74 5.12 1.50 -14.13
N ARG A 75 4.14 0.77 -14.67
CA ARG A 75 4.12 0.33 -16.08
C ARG A 75 4.18 1.52 -17.03
N LYS A 76 3.37 2.55 -16.80
CA LYS A 76 3.37 3.78 -17.60
C LYS A 76 4.73 4.49 -17.60
N LYS A 77 5.51 4.32 -16.53
CA LYS A 77 6.85 4.92 -16.37
C LYS A 77 8.00 3.99 -16.78
N GLY A 78 7.72 2.75 -17.17
CA GLY A 78 8.76 1.76 -17.47
C GLY A 78 9.60 1.37 -16.24
N ALA A 79 9.05 1.55 -15.03
CA ALA A 79 9.75 1.23 -13.79
C ALA A 79 9.74 -0.28 -13.51
N LYS A 80 10.86 -0.81 -13.04
CA LYS A 80 10.99 -2.17 -12.50
C LYS A 80 10.48 -2.18 -11.05
N VAL A 81 9.76 -3.24 -10.69
CA VAL A 81 9.12 -3.35 -9.38
C VAL A 81 9.57 -4.62 -8.68
N VAL A 82 9.99 -4.48 -7.43
CA VAL A 82 10.19 -5.58 -6.48
C VAL A 82 9.05 -5.54 -5.47
N ILE A 83 8.37 -6.67 -5.27
CA ILE A 83 7.21 -6.76 -4.39
C ILE A 83 7.58 -7.65 -3.22
N ARG A 84 7.36 -7.17 -1.99
CA ARG A 84 7.32 -8.03 -0.81
C ARG A 84 5.87 -8.29 -0.45
N THR A 85 5.52 -9.56 -0.30
CA THR A 85 4.22 -9.99 0.19
C THR A 85 4.39 -10.53 1.60
N GLU A 86 3.48 -10.19 2.50
CA GLU A 86 3.38 -10.83 3.80
C GLU A 86 2.01 -11.47 3.94
N GLU A 87 1.98 -12.71 4.44
CA GLU A 87 0.73 -13.36 4.80
C GLU A 87 0.09 -12.59 5.96
N SER A 88 -1.23 -12.42 5.89
CA SER A 88 -1.95 -11.94 7.07
C SER A 88 -2.00 -13.11 8.04
N PRO A 89 -1.69 -12.93 9.34
CA PRO A 89 -1.83 -14.01 10.31
C PRO A 89 -3.24 -14.59 10.21
N GLU A 90 -3.34 -15.92 10.16
CA GLU A 90 -4.60 -16.63 9.98
C GLU A 90 -5.64 -16.03 10.93
N ALA A 91 -6.80 -15.67 10.37
CA ALA A 91 -7.94 -15.36 11.20
C ALA A 91 -8.25 -16.62 12.00
N VAL A 92 -7.88 -16.62 13.28
CA VAL A 92 -8.29 -17.68 14.21
C VAL A 92 -9.81 -17.72 14.15
N SER A 93 -10.32 -18.78 13.52
CA SER A 93 -11.74 -19.09 13.36
C SER A 93 -12.40 -19.34 14.71
#